data_AF-A0A7I8KYM1-F1
#
_entry.id   AF-A0A7I8KYM1-F1
#
_cell.length_a   1.000
_cell.length_b   1.000
_cell.length_c   1.000
_cell.angle_alpha   90.00
_cell.angle_beta   90.00
_cell.angle_gamma   90.00
#
_symmetry.space_group_name_H-M   'P 1'
#
loop_
_entity.id
_entity.type
_entity.pdbx_description
1 polymer ?
#
loop_
_entity_poly.entity_id
_entity_poly.type
_entity_poly.pdbx_seq_one_letter_code
_entity_poly.pdbx_strand_id
1 'polypeptide(L)'
;MGKAAKRERLFRSFNSHAQSIHETFHLLDQPAAASLEKTDWSEVMKLGDEISKQATISGMLSTGGTSEVKEMEDHIGAFCNMLQGFLLLCQGSTVGAGPTLHASIRALAKQVIDQSLSLLRETVSSYASKKRTSIPRLSGSVWEACAALKRAPTTNSIAIGRALTQVAVSVKDVLRELKGLRPAATDPVGDDDELSPEEMEVARLAIGVVSDALVAAKEAVRFVAAAGEGRRVELLEGLLRSIQAAGAQVDELGACVFPPQEIPQMAAAAAELLRLAAEAQEEVRAAASDDDGLVGSLEAFRGSLRTFQSTLSSPDDTSVEREMRGLSL
;
A
#
# COMPACT_ATOMS: atom_id res chain seq x y z
N MET A 1 -34.28 -9.67 -36.43
CA MET A 1 -34.15 -8.78 -35.26
C MET A 1 -33.42 -7.50 -35.64
N GLY A 2 -33.93 -6.34 -35.23
CA GLY A 2 -33.26 -5.05 -35.44
C GLY A 2 -32.01 -4.86 -34.57
N LYS A 3 -31.14 -3.92 -34.93
CA LYS A 3 -29.85 -3.65 -34.25
C LYS A 3 -30.01 -3.37 -32.75
N ALA A 4 -31.05 -2.65 -32.34
CA ALA A 4 -31.34 -2.36 -30.95
C ALA A 4 -31.67 -3.62 -30.14
N ALA A 5 -32.52 -4.51 -30.67
CA ALA A 5 -32.87 -5.77 -30.02
C ALA A 5 -31.68 -6.71 -29.88
N LYS A 6 -30.79 -6.72 -30.88
CA LYS A 6 -29.53 -7.47 -30.86
C LYS A 6 -28.58 -6.97 -29.76
N ARG A 7 -28.42 -5.65 -29.65
CA ARG A 7 -27.62 -5.01 -28.59
C ARG A 7 -28.19 -5.29 -27.19
N GLU A 8 -29.51 -5.20 -27.03
CA GLU A 8 -30.18 -5.51 -25.76
C GLU A 8 -29.98 -6.97 -25.32
N ARG A 9 -29.99 -7.91 -26.28
CA ARG A 9 -29.65 -9.31 -26.00
C ARG A 9 -28.22 -9.45 -25.48
N LEU A 10 -27.25 -8.81 -26.13
CA LEU A 10 -25.85 -8.83 -25.69
C LEU A 10 -25.68 -8.21 -24.30
N PHE A 11 -26.37 -7.10 -24.03
CA PHE A 11 -26.32 -6.42 -22.74
C PHE A 11 -26.89 -7.28 -21.60
N ARG A 12 -28.01 -7.97 -21.83
CA ARG A 12 -28.57 -8.92 -20.87
C ARG A 12 -27.62 -10.10 -20.60
N SER A 13 -27.05 -10.68 -21.66
CA SER A 13 -26.07 -11.77 -21.53
C SER A 13 -24.84 -11.31 -20.73
N PHE A 14 -24.24 -10.18 -21.11
CA PHE A 14 -23.11 -9.59 -20.41
C PHE A 14 -23.40 -9.31 -18.92
N ASN A 15 -24.53 -8.67 -18.60
CA ASN A 15 -24.87 -8.36 -17.21
C ASN A 15 -25.06 -9.61 -16.36
N SER A 16 -25.66 -10.68 -16.92
CA SER A 16 -25.77 -11.96 -16.24
C SER A 16 -24.40 -12.54 -15.90
N HIS A 17 -23.45 -12.51 -16.84
CA HIS A 17 -22.08 -12.96 -16.59
C HIS A 17 -21.33 -12.06 -15.62
N ALA A 18 -21.46 -10.73 -15.75
CA ALA A 18 -20.79 -9.77 -14.88
C ALA A 18 -21.25 -9.91 -13.43
N GLN A 19 -22.54 -10.13 -13.19
CA GLN A 19 -23.06 -10.43 -11.86
C GLN A 19 -22.41 -11.69 -11.28
N SER A 20 -22.38 -12.78 -12.04
CA SER A 20 -21.76 -14.03 -11.60
C SER A 20 -20.25 -13.87 -11.32
N ILE A 21 -19.53 -13.06 -12.11
CA ILE A 21 -18.13 -12.71 -11.84
C ILE A 21 -17.98 -11.95 -10.52
N HIS A 22 -18.86 -10.99 -10.23
CA HIS A 22 -18.83 -10.26 -8.98
C HIS A 22 -19.11 -11.18 -7.77
N GLU A 23 -20.04 -12.12 -7.91
CA GLU A 23 -20.30 -13.15 -6.91
C GLU A 23 -19.07 -14.04 -6.67
N THR A 24 -18.39 -14.48 -7.74
CA THR A 24 -17.12 -15.23 -7.63
C THR A 24 -16.02 -14.39 -7.00
N PHE A 25 -15.95 -13.09 -7.31
CA PHE A 25 -14.94 -12.19 -6.76
C PHE A 25 -15.09 -12.04 -5.24
N HIS A 26 -16.32 -12.07 -4.72
CA HIS A 26 -16.56 -12.07 -3.27
C HIS A 26 -15.97 -13.27 -2.54
N LEU A 27 -15.65 -14.38 -3.22
CA LEU A 27 -14.94 -15.49 -2.59
C LEU A 27 -13.54 -15.07 -2.11
N LEU A 28 -12.91 -14.09 -2.78
CA LEU A 28 -11.63 -13.50 -2.38
C LEU A 28 -11.74 -12.61 -1.14
N ASP A 29 -12.94 -12.34 -0.63
CA ASP A 29 -13.08 -11.65 0.66
C ASP A 29 -12.90 -12.62 1.84
N GLN A 30 -12.91 -13.94 1.58
CA GLN A 30 -12.72 -14.97 2.59
C GLN A 30 -11.36 -15.66 2.40
N PRO A 31 -10.66 -15.99 3.50
CA PRO A 31 -9.43 -16.76 3.42
C PRO A 31 -9.70 -18.13 2.80
N ALA A 32 -8.86 -18.56 1.87
CA ALA A 32 -8.94 -19.91 1.33
C ALA A 32 -8.74 -20.94 2.45
N ALA A 33 -9.52 -22.02 2.41
CA ALA A 33 -9.43 -23.08 3.41
C ALA A 33 -8.01 -23.69 3.39
N ALA A 34 -7.39 -23.79 4.57
CA ALA A 34 -6.02 -24.30 4.71
C ALA A 34 -5.86 -25.77 4.26
N SER A 35 -6.97 -26.51 4.12
CA SER A 35 -7.01 -27.88 3.61
C SER A 35 -6.95 -27.98 2.08
N LEU A 36 -7.04 -26.87 1.36
CA LEU A 36 -6.96 -26.86 -0.10
C LEU A 36 -5.51 -26.92 -0.58
N GLU A 37 -5.30 -27.50 -1.75
CA GLU A 37 -4.02 -27.42 -2.43
C GLU A 37 -3.78 -25.99 -2.92
N LYS A 38 -2.59 -25.45 -2.60
CA LYS A 38 -2.21 -24.10 -3.04
C LYS A 38 -1.97 -24.10 -4.55
N THR A 39 -2.68 -23.25 -5.25
CA THR A 39 -2.46 -23.00 -6.69
C THR A 39 -1.17 -22.23 -6.90
N ASP A 40 -0.34 -22.71 -7.83
CA ASP A 40 0.90 -22.05 -8.19
C ASP A 40 0.61 -20.75 -8.97
N TRP A 41 1.32 -19.67 -8.63
CA TRP A 41 1.08 -18.35 -9.25
C TRP A 41 1.35 -18.35 -10.78
N SER A 42 2.16 -19.28 -11.29
CA SER A 42 2.36 -19.41 -12.74
C SER A 42 1.07 -19.78 -13.48
N GLU A 43 0.12 -20.46 -12.85
CA GLU A 43 -1.18 -20.77 -13.44
C GLU A 43 -2.05 -19.51 -13.56
N VAL A 44 -2.03 -18.66 -12.53
CA VAL A 44 -2.67 -17.33 -12.56
C VAL A 44 -2.08 -16.48 -13.69
N MET A 45 -0.76 -16.46 -13.85
CA MET A 45 -0.10 -15.71 -14.92
C MET A 45 -0.44 -16.25 -16.32
N LYS A 46 -0.44 -17.58 -16.51
CA LYS A 46 -0.84 -18.20 -17.79
C LYS A 46 -2.26 -17.80 -18.18
N LEU A 47 -3.19 -17.80 -17.24
CA LEU A 47 -4.57 -17.41 -17.51
C LEU A 47 -4.71 -15.90 -17.75
N GLY A 48 -3.89 -15.07 -17.08
CA GLY A 48 -3.77 -13.63 -17.37
C GLY A 48 -3.26 -13.34 -18.78
N ASP A 49 -2.31 -14.12 -19.30
CA ASP A 49 -1.85 -14.01 -20.69
C ASP A 49 -2.98 -14.38 -21.66
N GLU A 50 -3.82 -15.37 -21.34
CA GLU A 50 -4.97 -15.73 -22.16
C GLU A 50 -6.08 -14.65 -22.12
N ILE A 51 -6.34 -14.06 -20.96
CA ILE A 51 -7.23 -12.88 -20.80
C ILE A 51 -6.76 -11.73 -21.69
N SER A 52 -5.45 -11.49 -21.76
CA SER A 52 -4.87 -10.46 -22.62
C SER A 52 -5.14 -10.73 -24.10
N LYS A 53 -5.14 -12.01 -24.54
CA LYS A 53 -5.53 -12.39 -25.90
C LYS A 53 -7.02 -12.15 -26.15
N GLN A 54 -7.88 -12.43 -25.17
CA GLN A 54 -9.32 -12.13 -25.27
C GLN A 54 -9.59 -10.63 -25.42
N ALA A 55 -8.79 -9.78 -24.77
CA ALA A 55 -8.87 -8.33 -24.97
C ALA A 55 -8.50 -7.90 -26.40
N THR A 56 -7.56 -8.59 -27.04
CA THR A 56 -7.23 -8.39 -28.47
C THR A 56 -8.36 -8.82 -29.38
N ILE A 57 -8.98 -9.99 -29.13
CA ILE A 57 -10.15 -10.46 -29.89
C ILE A 57 -11.31 -9.46 -29.77
N SER A 58 -11.55 -8.91 -28.58
CA SER A 58 -12.54 -7.86 -28.35
C SER A 58 -12.29 -6.63 -29.24
N GLY A 59 -11.03 -6.23 -29.37
CA GLY A 59 -10.59 -5.16 -30.28
C GLY A 59 -10.84 -5.50 -31.75
N MET A 60 -10.48 -6.71 -32.19
CA MET A 60 -10.64 -7.17 -33.58
C MET A 60 -12.12 -7.28 -34.00
N LEU A 61 -12.96 -7.88 -33.16
CA LEU A 61 -14.43 -7.92 -33.38
C LEU A 61 -15.02 -6.51 -33.44
N SER A 62 -14.36 -5.56 -32.80
CA SER A 62 -14.75 -4.16 -32.80
C SER A 62 -14.17 -3.35 -33.97
N THR A 63 -13.20 -3.83 -34.74
CA THR A 63 -12.67 -3.12 -35.92
C THR A 63 -13.10 -3.76 -37.24
N GLY A 64 -13.40 -5.06 -37.25
CA GLY A 64 -13.70 -5.87 -38.45
C GLY A 64 -15.08 -5.72 -39.10
N GLY A 65 -15.85 -4.67 -38.81
CA GLY A 65 -17.20 -4.47 -39.36
C GLY A 65 -18.35 -4.82 -38.40
N THR A 66 -19.48 -5.29 -38.93
CA THR A 66 -20.65 -5.70 -38.12
C THR A 66 -20.52 -7.19 -37.81
N SER A 67 -19.80 -7.56 -36.75
CA SER A 67 -19.74 -8.95 -36.27
C SER A 67 -21.13 -9.50 -36.01
N GLU A 68 -21.30 -10.80 -36.24
CA GLU A 68 -22.56 -11.44 -35.93
C GLU A 68 -22.83 -11.35 -34.43
N VAL A 69 -24.11 -11.20 -34.07
CA VAL A 69 -24.51 -11.14 -32.65
C VAL A 69 -24.08 -12.39 -31.92
N LYS A 70 -24.15 -13.53 -32.59
CA LYS A 70 -23.78 -14.82 -32.03
C LYS A 70 -22.29 -14.88 -31.72
N GLU A 71 -21.43 -14.48 -32.66
CA GLU A 71 -19.98 -14.40 -32.44
C GLU A 71 -19.63 -13.50 -31.25
N MET A 72 -20.32 -12.36 -31.11
CA MET A 72 -20.12 -11.46 -29.98
C MET A 72 -20.59 -12.06 -28.65
N GLU A 73 -21.72 -12.75 -28.65
CA GLU A 73 -22.28 -13.42 -27.47
C GLU A 73 -21.39 -14.59 -27.02
N ASP A 74 -20.91 -15.40 -27.97
CA ASP A 74 -19.98 -16.50 -27.72
C ASP A 74 -18.65 -15.96 -27.16
N HIS A 75 -18.14 -14.85 -27.71
CA HIS A 75 -16.95 -14.17 -27.21
C HIS A 75 -17.14 -13.63 -25.77
N ILE A 76 -18.26 -12.96 -25.48
CA ILE A 76 -18.58 -12.49 -24.12
C ILE A 76 -18.58 -13.67 -23.15
N GLY A 77 -19.25 -14.76 -23.50
CA GLY A 77 -19.31 -15.97 -22.67
C GLY A 77 -17.93 -16.56 -22.41
N ALA A 78 -17.12 -16.76 -23.46
CA ALA A 78 -15.77 -17.30 -23.35
C ALA A 78 -14.87 -16.42 -22.48
N PHE A 79 -14.90 -15.10 -22.71
CA PHE A 79 -14.11 -14.15 -21.94
C PHE A 79 -14.55 -14.13 -20.46
N CYS A 80 -15.85 -14.06 -20.19
CA CYS A 80 -16.36 -14.09 -18.82
C CYS A 80 -16.04 -15.39 -18.07
N ASN A 81 -16.15 -16.55 -18.72
CA ASN A 81 -15.76 -17.83 -18.12
C ASN A 81 -14.27 -17.87 -17.77
N MET A 82 -13.43 -17.26 -18.61
CA MET A 82 -12.00 -17.14 -18.35
C MET A 82 -11.70 -16.25 -17.14
N LEU A 83 -12.41 -15.13 -17.00
CA LEU A 83 -12.32 -14.26 -15.83
C LEU A 83 -12.75 -14.99 -14.55
N GLN A 84 -13.78 -15.83 -14.60
CA GLN A 84 -14.18 -16.66 -13.46
C GLN A 84 -13.10 -17.69 -13.11
N GLY A 85 -12.56 -18.40 -14.09
CA GLY A 85 -11.44 -19.33 -13.87
C GLY A 85 -10.23 -18.63 -13.24
N PHE A 86 -9.93 -17.41 -13.69
CA PHE A 86 -8.86 -16.58 -13.13
C PHE A 86 -9.09 -16.23 -11.66
N LEU A 87 -10.31 -15.87 -11.28
CA LEU A 87 -10.65 -15.62 -9.87
C LEU A 87 -10.49 -16.86 -9.00
N LEU A 88 -10.87 -18.03 -9.51
CA LEU A 88 -10.69 -19.29 -8.79
C LEU A 88 -9.21 -19.63 -8.59
N LEU A 89 -8.36 -19.41 -9.59
CA LEU A 89 -6.90 -19.58 -9.46
C LEU A 89 -6.31 -18.57 -8.46
N CYS A 90 -6.75 -17.30 -8.50
CA CYS A 90 -6.34 -16.31 -7.51
C CYS A 90 -6.73 -16.74 -6.09
N GLN A 91 -7.94 -17.29 -5.90
CA GLN A 91 -8.39 -17.81 -4.61
C GLN A 91 -7.49 -18.96 -4.15
N GLY A 92 -7.20 -19.92 -5.03
CA GLY A 92 -6.31 -21.04 -4.71
C GLY A 92 -4.88 -20.59 -4.37
N SER A 93 -4.39 -19.50 -4.95
CA SER A 93 -3.08 -18.93 -4.61
C SER A 93 -3.04 -18.21 -3.26
N THR A 94 -4.20 -17.93 -2.64
CA THR A 94 -4.29 -17.32 -1.29
C THR A 94 -4.20 -18.35 -0.17
N VAL A 95 -4.10 -19.65 -0.47
CA VAL A 95 -3.90 -20.69 0.55
C VAL A 95 -2.59 -20.43 1.31
N GLY A 96 -2.70 -20.22 2.63
CA GLY A 96 -1.57 -19.87 3.51
C GLY A 96 -1.04 -18.43 3.36
N ALA A 97 -1.75 -17.57 2.60
CA ALA A 97 -1.43 -16.16 2.52
C ALA A 97 -1.81 -15.45 3.84
N GLY A 98 -0.90 -14.61 4.33
CA GLY A 98 -1.20 -13.63 5.35
C GLY A 98 -2.02 -12.47 4.75
N PRO A 99 -2.62 -11.62 5.60
CA PRO A 99 -3.43 -10.49 5.17
C PRO A 99 -2.78 -9.62 4.09
N THR A 100 -1.47 -9.38 4.17
CA THR A 100 -0.77 -8.48 3.24
C THR A 100 -0.61 -9.08 1.84
N LEU A 101 -0.26 -10.37 1.76
CA LEU A 101 -0.21 -11.08 0.46
C LEU A 101 -1.61 -11.24 -0.13
N HIS A 102 -2.58 -11.62 0.71
CA HIS A 102 -3.98 -11.78 0.31
C HIS A 102 -4.53 -10.49 -0.30
N ALA A 103 -4.36 -9.35 0.38
CA ALA A 103 -4.78 -8.04 -0.11
C ALA A 103 -4.11 -7.69 -1.45
N SER A 104 -2.82 -8.02 -1.62
CA SER A 104 -2.09 -7.80 -2.87
C SER A 104 -2.66 -8.61 -4.04
N ILE A 105 -2.93 -9.90 -3.82
CA ILE A 105 -3.54 -10.79 -4.83
C ILE A 105 -4.94 -10.29 -5.18
N ARG A 106 -5.74 -9.96 -4.17
CA ARG A 106 -7.11 -9.47 -4.35
C ARG A 106 -7.13 -8.15 -5.15
N ALA A 107 -6.22 -7.22 -4.88
CA ALA A 107 -6.15 -5.95 -5.60
C ALA A 107 -5.81 -6.16 -7.09
N LEU A 108 -4.85 -7.04 -7.39
CA LEU A 108 -4.50 -7.40 -8.77
C LEU A 108 -5.67 -8.08 -9.49
N ALA A 109 -6.34 -9.03 -8.82
CA ALA A 109 -7.51 -9.69 -9.36
C ALA A 109 -8.62 -8.68 -9.70
N LYS A 110 -8.91 -7.76 -8.76
CA LYS A 110 -9.88 -6.68 -8.97
C LYS A 110 -9.55 -5.84 -10.20
N GLN A 111 -8.28 -5.45 -10.35
CA GLN A 111 -7.84 -4.64 -11.48
C GLN A 111 -8.08 -5.37 -12.81
N VAL A 112 -7.70 -6.64 -12.92
CA VAL A 112 -7.94 -7.45 -14.13
C VAL A 112 -9.43 -7.56 -14.45
N ILE A 113 -10.27 -7.84 -13.45
CA ILE A 113 -11.72 -7.94 -13.62
C ILE A 113 -12.34 -6.60 -14.06
N ASP A 114 -12.04 -5.51 -13.35
CA ASP A 114 -12.65 -4.20 -13.63
C ASP A 114 -12.29 -3.70 -15.04
N GLN A 115 -11.03 -3.85 -15.45
CA GLN A 115 -10.61 -3.45 -16.80
C GLN A 115 -11.27 -4.33 -17.87
N SER A 116 -11.35 -5.65 -17.64
CA SER A 116 -11.95 -6.59 -18.60
C SER A 116 -13.46 -6.39 -18.75
N LEU A 117 -14.18 -6.18 -17.65
CA LEU A 117 -15.62 -5.89 -17.68
C LEU A 117 -15.89 -4.52 -18.31
N SER A 118 -15.03 -3.53 -18.09
CA SER A 118 -15.13 -2.22 -18.75
C SER A 118 -14.97 -2.33 -20.27
N LEU A 119 -13.99 -3.12 -20.73
CA LEU A 119 -13.80 -3.42 -22.15
C LEU A 119 -15.03 -4.12 -22.74
N LEU A 120 -15.51 -5.20 -22.11
CA LEU A 120 -16.70 -5.93 -22.58
C LEU A 120 -17.95 -5.05 -22.63
N ARG A 121 -18.18 -4.22 -21.60
CA ARG A 121 -19.29 -3.27 -21.56
C ARG A 121 -19.24 -2.29 -22.72
N GLU A 122 -18.06 -1.74 -23.02
CA GLU A 122 -17.87 -0.86 -24.18
C GLU A 122 -18.11 -1.61 -25.49
N THR A 123 -17.54 -2.81 -25.66
CA THR A 123 -17.75 -3.66 -26.84
C THR A 123 -19.24 -3.93 -27.11
N VAL A 124 -20.02 -4.22 -26.06
CA VAL A 124 -21.48 -4.40 -26.16
C VAL A 124 -22.19 -3.08 -26.48
N SER A 125 -21.83 -1.99 -25.80
CA SER A 125 -22.47 -0.67 -25.97
C SER A 125 -22.28 -0.12 -27.38
N SER A 126 -21.07 -0.32 -27.92
CA SER A 126 -20.66 0.08 -29.25
C SER A 126 -21.05 -0.93 -30.35
N TYR A 127 -21.80 -1.98 -30.01
CA TYR A 127 -22.31 -2.93 -31.00
C TYR A 127 -23.14 -2.21 -32.06
N ALA A 128 -22.78 -2.42 -33.33
CA ALA A 128 -23.34 -1.74 -34.51
C ALA A 128 -23.19 -0.19 -34.55
N SER A 129 -22.41 0.41 -33.64
CA SER A 129 -21.95 1.80 -33.72
C SER A 129 -20.71 1.92 -34.61
N LYS A 130 -20.57 3.06 -35.31
CA LYS A 130 -19.37 3.42 -36.07
C LYS A 130 -18.28 4.09 -35.22
N LYS A 131 -18.61 4.55 -34.01
CA LYS A 131 -17.67 5.20 -33.09
C LYS A 131 -17.26 4.19 -32.03
N ARG A 132 -16.00 3.73 -32.09
CA ARG A 132 -15.41 2.68 -31.24
C ARG A 132 -14.03 3.11 -30.69
N THR A 133 -13.89 4.40 -30.39
CA THR A 133 -12.59 5.04 -30.12
C THR A 133 -12.00 4.66 -28.76
N SER A 134 -12.81 4.22 -27.80
CA SER A 134 -12.37 3.81 -26.46
C SER A 134 -11.82 2.38 -26.40
N ILE A 135 -12.17 1.52 -27.36
CA ILE A 135 -11.84 0.08 -27.32
C ILE A 135 -10.33 -0.19 -27.34
N PRO A 136 -9.51 0.44 -28.21
CA PRO A 136 -8.06 0.25 -28.17
C PRO A 136 -7.44 0.65 -26.82
N ARG A 137 -7.91 1.75 -26.23
CA ARG A 137 -7.46 2.21 -24.91
C ARG A 137 -7.82 1.21 -23.81
N LEU A 138 -9.05 0.71 -23.81
CA LEU A 138 -9.54 -0.26 -22.83
C LEU A 138 -8.82 -1.62 -22.96
N SER A 139 -8.54 -2.09 -24.18
CA SER A 139 -7.70 -3.26 -24.41
C SER A 139 -6.29 -3.06 -23.83
N GLY A 140 -5.69 -1.88 -24.02
CA GLY A 140 -4.41 -1.51 -23.41
C GLY A 140 -4.46 -1.58 -21.88
N SER A 141 -5.53 -1.08 -21.25
CA SER A 141 -5.70 -1.15 -19.79
C SER A 141 -5.82 -2.60 -19.28
N VAL A 142 -6.46 -3.50 -20.04
CA VAL A 142 -6.48 -4.93 -19.69
C VAL A 142 -5.09 -5.54 -19.78
N TRP A 143 -4.31 -5.22 -20.82
CA TRP A 143 -2.94 -5.70 -20.96
C TRP A 143 -2.04 -5.23 -19.82
N GLU A 144 -2.14 -3.97 -19.43
CA GLU A 144 -1.40 -3.41 -18.30
C GLU A 144 -1.76 -4.11 -16.99
N ALA A 145 -3.06 -4.36 -16.75
CA ALA A 145 -3.52 -5.10 -15.58
C ALA A 145 -2.98 -6.54 -15.54
N CYS A 146 -3.00 -7.24 -16.67
CA CYS A 146 -2.45 -8.60 -16.77
C CYS A 146 -0.92 -8.61 -16.64
N ALA A 147 -0.22 -7.63 -17.21
CA ALA A 147 1.23 -7.47 -17.06
C ALA A 147 1.63 -7.21 -15.60
N ALA A 148 0.77 -6.55 -14.81
CA ALA A 148 1.01 -6.32 -13.39
C ALA A 148 1.09 -7.63 -12.57
N LEU A 149 0.44 -8.71 -13.01
CA LEU A 149 0.49 -10.03 -12.35
C LEU A 149 1.92 -10.58 -12.27
N LYS A 150 2.78 -10.26 -13.25
CA LYS A 150 4.20 -10.67 -13.28
C LYS A 150 5.04 -10.02 -12.20
N ARG A 151 4.54 -8.88 -11.67
CA ARG A 151 5.18 -8.15 -10.58
C ARG A 151 4.55 -8.46 -9.23
N ALA A 152 3.57 -9.36 -9.14
CA ALA A 152 2.92 -9.69 -7.88
C ALA A 152 3.92 -10.26 -6.86
N PRO A 153 3.77 -9.95 -5.56
CA PRO A 153 4.44 -10.77 -4.55
C PRO A 153 3.86 -12.18 -4.58
N THR A 154 4.72 -13.20 -4.58
CA THR A 154 4.31 -14.62 -4.57
C THR A 154 4.34 -15.25 -3.18
N THR A 155 4.91 -14.53 -2.21
CA THR A 155 5.12 -14.98 -0.83
C THR A 155 4.78 -13.87 0.17
N ASN A 156 4.49 -14.27 1.42
CA ASN A 156 4.20 -13.33 2.50
C ASN A 156 5.39 -12.41 2.80
N SER A 157 6.61 -12.94 2.83
CA SER A 157 7.82 -12.16 3.06
C SER A 157 8.05 -11.11 1.98
N ILE A 158 7.82 -11.43 0.69
CA ILE A 158 7.94 -10.44 -0.40
C ILE A 158 6.85 -9.37 -0.27
N ALA A 159 5.61 -9.75 0.04
CA ALA A 159 4.51 -8.80 0.20
C ALA A 159 4.77 -7.83 1.35
N ILE A 160 5.13 -8.37 2.52
CA ILE A 160 5.44 -7.60 3.74
C ILE A 160 6.68 -6.73 3.52
N GLY A 161 7.76 -7.28 2.94
CA GLY A 161 8.98 -6.52 2.64
C GLY A 161 8.71 -5.33 1.73
N ARG A 162 7.82 -5.46 0.74
CA ARG A 162 7.38 -4.34 -0.10
C ARG A 162 6.60 -3.28 0.69
N ALA A 163 5.72 -3.69 1.59
CA ALA A 163 4.98 -2.77 2.45
C ALA A 163 5.93 -2.01 3.39
N LEU A 164 6.88 -2.70 4.04
CA LEU A 164 7.93 -2.08 4.86
C LEU A 164 8.81 -1.13 4.04
N THR A 165 9.13 -1.48 2.79
CA THR A 165 9.89 -0.59 1.90
C THR A 165 9.14 0.72 1.65
N GLN A 166 7.81 0.70 1.52
CA GLN A 166 7.02 1.93 1.39
C GLN A 166 7.07 2.78 2.66
N VAL A 167 7.01 2.16 3.84
CA VAL A 167 7.18 2.89 5.12
C VAL A 167 8.56 3.56 5.17
N ALA A 168 9.62 2.83 4.82
CA ALA A 168 10.97 3.39 4.78
C ALA A 168 11.12 4.55 3.77
N VAL A 169 10.37 4.53 2.66
CA VAL A 169 10.33 5.65 1.72
C VAL A 169 9.65 6.87 2.34
N SER A 170 8.49 6.69 2.98
CA SER A 170 7.76 7.78 3.67
C SER A 170 8.63 8.45 4.74
N VAL A 171 9.20 7.65 5.65
CA VAL A 171 10.09 8.13 6.72
C VAL A 171 11.31 8.86 6.16
N LYS A 172 11.85 8.39 5.02
CA LYS A 172 12.98 9.06 4.35
C LYS A 172 12.57 10.43 3.79
N ASP A 173 11.35 10.56 3.28
CA ASP A 173 10.84 11.83 2.78
C ASP A 173 10.62 12.84 3.91
N VAL A 174 10.04 12.41 5.05
CA VAL A 174 9.97 13.23 6.28
C VAL A 174 11.36 13.67 6.74
N LEU A 175 12.32 12.74 6.79
CA LEU A 175 13.70 13.08 7.17
C LEU A 175 14.33 14.12 6.24
N ARG A 176 14.04 14.06 4.94
CA ARG A 176 14.51 15.04 3.96
C ARG A 176 13.90 16.41 4.24
N GLU A 177 12.61 16.46 4.54
CA GLU A 177 11.89 17.69 4.85
C GLU A 177 12.41 18.35 6.13
N LEU A 178 12.55 17.59 7.22
CA LEU A 178 13.11 18.09 8.48
C LEU A 178 14.54 18.60 8.33
N LYS A 179 15.37 17.95 7.50
CA LYS A 179 16.73 18.43 7.20
C LYS A 179 16.77 19.76 6.43
N GLY A 180 15.62 20.21 5.90
CA GLY A 180 15.48 21.50 5.24
C GLY A 180 15.25 22.67 6.21
N LEU A 181 14.97 22.40 7.49
CA LEU A 181 14.71 23.43 8.50
C LEU A 181 15.91 24.35 8.72
N ARG A 182 15.64 25.64 8.90
CA ARG A 182 16.64 26.69 9.06
C ARG A 182 16.49 27.37 10.43
N PRO A 183 17.60 27.76 11.06
CA PRO A 183 17.53 28.61 12.24
C PRO A 183 17.10 30.02 11.84
N ALA A 184 16.47 30.74 12.76
CA ALA A 184 16.13 32.14 12.55
C ALA A 184 17.38 32.98 12.16
N ALA A 185 17.23 33.79 11.11
CA ALA A 185 18.24 34.77 10.75
C ALA A 185 18.23 35.88 11.80
N THR A 186 19.40 36.47 12.06
CA THR A 186 19.54 37.61 12.98
C THR A 186 18.90 38.91 12.45
N ASP A 187 18.29 38.89 11.27
CA ASP A 187 17.69 40.06 10.64
C ASP A 187 16.21 40.20 11.04
N PRO A 188 15.74 41.41 11.38
CA PRO A 188 14.40 41.65 11.94
C PRO A 188 13.24 41.55 10.92
N VAL A 189 13.48 40.88 9.80
CA VAL A 189 12.46 40.53 8.79
C VAL A 189 12.43 38.99 8.71
N GLY A 190 12.17 38.35 9.85
CA GLY A 190 12.00 36.90 9.90
C GLY A 190 10.68 36.51 9.23
N ASP A 191 10.74 35.57 8.29
CA ASP A 191 9.55 34.87 7.81
C ASP A 191 8.97 34.02 8.97
N ASP A 192 7.65 33.79 8.99
CA ASP A 192 6.95 32.93 9.99
C ASP A 192 7.45 31.46 10.00
N ASP A 193 8.38 31.10 9.10
CA ASP A 193 8.96 29.77 8.92
C ASP A 193 10.30 29.54 9.66
N GLU A 194 10.78 30.53 10.43
CA GLU A 194 12.07 30.49 11.12
C GLU A 194 12.00 29.97 12.56
N LEU A 195 12.88 29.02 12.92
CA LEU A 195 12.93 28.41 14.27
C LEU A 195 13.83 29.19 15.23
N SER A 196 13.38 29.36 16.48
CA SER A 196 14.22 29.84 17.58
C SER A 196 15.41 28.91 17.86
N PRO A 197 16.45 29.36 18.59
CA PRO A 197 17.53 28.47 19.04
C PRO A 197 17.03 27.27 19.86
N GLU A 198 16.01 27.46 20.71
CA GLU A 198 15.40 26.36 21.47
C GLU A 198 14.61 25.41 20.56
N GLU A 199 13.77 25.95 19.67
CA GLU A 199 12.97 25.17 18.72
C GLU A 199 13.85 24.38 17.75
N MET A 200 14.99 24.95 17.35
CA MET A 200 15.97 24.28 16.49
C MET A 200 16.65 23.11 17.21
N GLU A 201 16.83 23.17 18.52
CA GLU A 201 17.36 22.04 19.29
C GLU A 201 16.34 20.89 19.34
N VAL A 202 15.05 21.21 19.54
CA VAL A 202 13.96 20.23 19.43
C VAL A 202 13.94 19.60 18.03
N ALA A 203 14.06 20.40 16.98
CA ALA A 203 14.09 19.93 15.60
C ALA A 203 15.27 18.99 15.32
N ARG A 204 16.47 19.27 15.84
CA ARG A 204 17.65 18.40 15.69
C ARG A 204 17.45 17.04 16.36
N LEU A 205 16.84 17.00 17.54
CA LEU A 205 16.52 15.75 18.22
C LEU A 205 15.46 14.95 17.45
N ALA A 206 14.43 15.61 16.93
CA ALA A 206 13.43 14.97 16.07
C ALA A 206 14.07 14.40 14.79
N ILE A 207 15.01 15.11 14.15
CA ILE A 207 15.80 14.59 13.02
C ILE A 207 16.55 13.30 13.41
N GLY A 208 17.12 13.26 14.61
CA GLY A 208 17.77 12.06 15.15
C GLY A 208 16.80 10.88 15.28
N VAL A 209 15.64 11.12 15.90
CA VAL A 209 14.56 10.13 16.04
C VAL A 209 14.11 9.58 14.68
N VAL A 210 13.82 10.45 13.71
CA VAL A 210 13.37 10.04 12.36
C VAL A 210 14.49 9.32 11.61
N SER A 211 15.76 9.71 11.81
CA SER A 211 16.91 9.02 11.22
C SER A 211 17.03 7.58 11.74
N ASP A 212 16.90 7.37 13.05
CA ASP A 212 16.96 6.03 13.64
C ASP A 212 15.73 5.18 13.25
N ALA A 213 14.54 5.80 13.16
CA ALA A 213 13.34 5.13 12.63
C ALA A 213 13.57 4.61 11.20
N LEU A 214 14.23 5.40 10.35
CA LEU A 214 14.57 5.00 8.99
C LEU A 214 15.53 3.80 8.97
N VAL A 215 16.51 3.77 9.87
CA VAL A 215 17.43 2.64 9.99
C VAL A 215 16.66 1.39 10.44
N ALA A 216 15.83 1.49 11.48
CA ALA A 216 15.02 0.39 11.95
C ALA A 216 14.07 -0.17 10.87
N ALA A 217 13.42 0.71 10.10
CA ALA A 217 12.57 0.29 8.97
C ALA A 217 13.37 -0.46 7.88
N LYS A 218 14.60 -0.03 7.60
CA LYS A 218 15.48 -0.72 6.62
C LYS A 218 15.97 -2.07 7.13
N GLU A 219 16.33 -2.18 8.41
CA GLU A 219 16.66 -3.47 9.00
C GLU A 219 15.44 -4.40 9.03
N ALA A 220 14.22 -3.88 9.26
CA ALA A 220 12.99 -4.66 9.17
C ALA A 220 12.77 -5.24 7.76
N VAL A 221 13.06 -4.47 6.70
CA VAL A 221 13.03 -4.99 5.32
C VAL A 221 14.02 -6.15 5.13
N ARG A 222 15.25 -6.02 5.65
CA ARG A 222 16.28 -7.07 5.53
C ARG A 222 15.89 -8.31 6.31
N PHE A 223 15.39 -8.13 7.54
CA PHE A 223 14.92 -9.18 8.41
C PHE A 223 13.82 -10.02 7.75
N VAL A 224 12.78 -9.36 7.21
CA VAL A 224 11.68 -10.04 6.52
C VAL A 224 12.16 -10.75 5.25
N ALA A 225 13.10 -10.14 4.50
CA ALA A 225 13.68 -10.78 3.32
C ALA A 225 14.46 -12.05 3.67
N ALA A 226 15.11 -12.09 4.84
CA ALA A 226 15.83 -13.27 5.34
C ALA A 226 14.92 -14.34 5.96
N ALA A 227 13.69 -13.99 6.37
CA ALA A 227 12.81 -14.88 7.13
C ALA A 227 12.26 -16.10 6.35
N GLY A 228 12.41 -16.16 5.02
CA GLY A 228 11.98 -17.31 4.20
C GLY A 228 10.45 -17.49 4.12
N GLU A 229 10.00 -18.65 3.61
CA GLU A 229 8.58 -19.01 3.50
C GLU A 229 8.15 -19.90 4.69
N GLY A 230 7.11 -19.50 5.43
CA GLY A 230 6.42 -20.36 6.40
C GLY A 230 6.48 -19.93 7.88
N ARG A 231 5.58 -20.56 8.68
CA ARG A 231 5.30 -20.54 10.15
C ARG A 231 5.37 -19.25 10.96
N ARG A 232 5.89 -18.15 10.42
CA ARG A 232 6.03 -16.85 11.11
C ARG A 232 5.18 -15.77 10.48
N VAL A 233 4.19 -16.13 9.65
CA VAL A 233 3.35 -15.15 8.93
C VAL A 233 2.70 -14.19 9.92
N GLU A 234 2.13 -14.70 11.01
CA GLU A 234 1.50 -13.87 12.04
C GLU A 234 2.48 -12.88 12.69
N LEU A 235 3.70 -13.33 13.01
CA LEU A 235 4.76 -12.49 13.61
C LEU A 235 5.27 -11.43 12.62
N LEU A 236 5.47 -11.79 11.35
CA LEU A 236 5.90 -10.85 10.32
C LEU A 236 4.81 -9.81 10.02
N GLU A 237 3.53 -10.21 10.06
CA GLU A 237 2.40 -9.30 9.95
C GLU A 237 2.27 -8.42 11.21
N GLY A 238 2.59 -8.94 12.39
CA GLY A 238 2.70 -8.17 13.64
C GLY A 238 3.76 -7.09 13.55
N LEU A 239 4.98 -7.47 13.16
CA LEU A 239 6.07 -6.53 12.90
C LEU A 239 5.67 -5.46 11.86
N LEU A 240 5.04 -5.87 10.75
CA LEU A 240 4.58 -4.92 9.74
C LEU A 240 3.61 -3.89 10.33
N ARG A 241 2.62 -4.32 11.12
CA ARG A 241 1.66 -3.41 11.75
C ARG A 241 2.36 -2.40 12.65
N SER A 242 3.28 -2.85 13.50
CA SER A 242 4.01 -1.96 14.40
C SER A 242 4.86 -0.94 13.64
N ILE A 243 5.55 -1.36 12.58
CA ILE A 243 6.39 -0.46 11.77
C ILE A 243 5.54 0.50 10.93
N GLN A 244 4.39 0.07 10.39
CA GLN A 244 3.46 0.96 9.68
C GLN A 244 2.87 2.03 10.60
N ALA A 245 2.41 1.62 11.79
CA ALA A 245 1.93 2.55 12.79
C ALA A 245 3.03 3.53 13.23
N ALA A 246 4.28 3.05 13.38
CA ALA A 246 5.40 3.92 13.71
C ALA A 246 5.70 4.90 12.56
N GLY A 247 5.61 4.48 11.30
CA GLY A 247 5.73 5.35 10.15
C GLY A 247 4.71 6.50 10.16
N ALA A 248 3.44 6.20 10.45
CA ALA A 248 2.40 7.23 10.54
C ALA A 248 2.67 8.21 11.70
N GLN A 249 3.17 7.73 12.83
CA GLN A 249 3.54 8.60 13.96
C GLN A 249 4.81 9.42 13.68
N VAL A 250 5.71 8.93 12.82
CA VAL A 250 6.85 9.70 12.32
C VAL A 250 6.38 10.84 11.41
N ASP A 251 5.39 10.60 10.54
CA ASP A 251 4.79 11.65 9.71
C ASP A 251 4.16 12.75 10.60
N GLU A 252 3.40 12.35 11.63
CA GLU A 252 2.81 13.27 12.62
C GLU A 252 3.89 14.07 13.38
N LEU A 253 4.92 13.38 13.89
CA LEU A 253 6.06 14.03 14.53
C LEU A 253 6.74 15.02 13.58
N GLY A 254 6.89 14.65 12.31
CA GLY A 254 7.48 15.49 11.28
C GLY A 254 6.71 16.79 11.09
N ALA A 255 5.37 16.72 11.08
CA ALA A 255 4.51 17.90 10.96
C ALA A 255 4.62 18.83 12.20
N CYS A 256 4.65 18.25 13.40
CA CYS A 256 4.68 19.01 14.66
C CYS A 256 5.95 19.83 14.87
N VAL A 257 7.05 19.50 14.17
CA VAL A 257 8.35 20.16 14.32
C VAL A 257 8.42 21.51 13.58
N PHE A 258 7.55 21.71 12.58
CA PHE A 258 7.48 22.99 11.86
C PHE A 258 6.85 24.09 12.74
N PRO A 259 7.24 25.37 12.54
CA PRO A 259 6.64 26.48 13.29
C PRO A 259 5.13 26.65 13.04
N PRO A 260 4.35 27.02 14.07
CA PRO A 260 4.72 27.01 15.49
C PRO A 260 4.79 25.57 16.02
N GLN A 261 5.83 25.26 16.80
CA GLN A 261 6.07 23.90 17.29
C GLN A 261 4.98 23.38 18.23
N GLU A 262 4.47 22.18 17.94
CA GLU A 262 3.40 21.52 18.70
C GLU A 262 3.95 20.56 19.78
N ILE A 263 4.56 21.11 20.83
CA ILE A 263 5.25 20.34 21.90
C ILE A 263 4.40 19.22 22.52
N PRO A 264 3.13 19.43 22.91
CA PRO A 264 2.29 18.36 23.45
C PRO A 264 2.08 17.20 22.48
N GLN A 265 1.89 17.51 21.20
CA GLN A 265 1.70 16.53 20.13
C GLN A 265 2.99 15.77 19.85
N MET A 266 4.15 16.45 19.84
CA MET A 266 5.46 15.80 19.75
C MET A 266 5.69 14.81 20.90
N ALA A 267 5.34 15.18 22.13
CA ALA A 267 5.48 14.31 23.29
C ALA A 267 4.58 13.06 23.19
N ALA A 268 3.34 13.25 22.73
CA ALA A 268 2.39 12.16 22.50
C ALA A 268 2.87 11.21 21.39
N ALA A 269 3.31 11.76 20.24
CA ALA A 269 3.89 10.98 19.14
C ALA A 269 5.11 10.18 19.61
N ALA A 270 6.03 10.80 20.36
CA ALA A 270 7.22 10.13 20.89
C ALA A 270 6.87 8.99 21.87
N ALA A 271 5.83 9.17 22.70
CA ALA A 271 5.38 8.13 23.63
C ALA A 271 4.80 6.92 22.87
N GLU A 272 4.00 7.18 21.84
CA GLU A 272 3.42 6.14 21.01
C GLU A 272 4.51 5.41 20.19
N LEU A 273 5.48 6.14 19.63
CA LEU A 273 6.63 5.55 18.95
C LEU A 273 7.44 4.62 19.86
N LEU A 274 7.63 4.97 21.14
CA LEU A 274 8.30 4.10 22.12
C LEU A 274 7.55 2.79 22.35
N ARG A 275 6.21 2.86 22.44
CA ARG A 275 5.34 1.69 22.61
C ARG A 275 5.44 0.79 21.37
N LEU A 276 5.28 1.35 20.18
CA LEU A 276 5.35 0.63 18.90
C LEU A 276 6.72 -0.01 18.65
N ALA A 277 7.81 0.68 19.00
CA ALA A 277 9.16 0.14 18.89
C ALA A 277 9.39 -1.04 19.85
N ALA A 278 8.77 -1.02 21.05
CA ALA A 278 8.83 -2.15 21.97
C ALA A 278 8.05 -3.36 21.43
N GLU A 279 6.85 -3.15 20.87
CA GLU A 279 6.06 -4.22 20.24
C GLU A 279 6.79 -4.85 19.05
N ALA A 280 7.36 -4.02 18.17
CA ALA A 280 8.18 -4.52 17.07
C ALA A 280 9.35 -5.39 17.57
N GLN A 281 9.98 -5.00 18.68
CA GLN A 281 11.08 -5.75 19.28
C GLN A 281 10.62 -7.08 19.87
N GLU A 282 9.42 -7.14 20.45
CA GLU A 282 8.83 -8.38 20.95
C GLU A 282 8.52 -9.36 19.81
N GLU A 283 7.96 -8.89 18.69
CA GLU A 283 7.68 -9.70 17.50
C GLU A 283 8.96 -10.32 16.92
N VAL A 284 10.04 -9.54 16.84
CA VAL A 284 11.35 -10.00 16.35
C VAL A 284 11.93 -11.08 17.27
N ARG A 285 11.84 -10.89 18.60
CA ARG A 285 12.31 -11.90 19.56
C ARG A 285 11.46 -13.17 19.51
N ALA A 286 10.15 -13.04 19.38
CA ALA A 286 9.22 -14.17 19.26
C ALA A 286 9.47 -14.97 17.97
N ALA A 287 9.97 -14.33 16.92
CA ALA A 287 10.36 -14.97 15.67
C ALA A 287 11.64 -15.83 15.78
N ALA A 288 12.22 -15.94 16.99
CA ALA A 288 13.42 -16.72 17.34
C ALA A 288 14.60 -16.43 16.40
N SER A 289 14.73 -15.18 15.97
CA SER A 289 15.88 -14.73 15.20
C SER A 289 16.87 -14.03 16.11
N ASP A 290 18.12 -14.50 16.09
CA ASP A 290 19.27 -13.77 16.61
C ASP A 290 19.67 -12.63 15.64
N ASP A 291 18.69 -11.90 15.09
CA ASP A 291 18.94 -10.74 14.22
C ASP A 291 19.33 -9.55 15.09
N ASP A 292 20.60 -9.54 15.48
CA ASP A 292 21.23 -8.48 16.28
C ASP A 292 21.11 -7.11 15.58
N GLY A 293 20.98 -7.09 14.25
CA GLY A 293 20.86 -5.88 13.45
C GLY A 293 19.54 -5.14 13.70
N LEU A 294 18.41 -5.82 13.51
CA LEU A 294 17.10 -5.21 13.73
C LEU A 294 16.88 -4.88 15.22
N VAL A 295 17.24 -5.80 16.12
CA VAL A 295 17.10 -5.55 17.56
C VAL A 295 17.93 -4.33 17.99
N GLY A 296 19.19 -4.24 17.55
CA GLY A 296 20.05 -3.10 17.85
C GLY A 296 19.54 -1.78 17.28
N SER A 297 18.98 -1.79 16.06
CA SER A 297 18.40 -0.59 15.45
C SER A 297 17.14 -0.09 16.18
N LEU A 298 16.29 -1.00 16.67
CA LEU A 298 15.12 -0.65 17.49
C LEU A 298 15.54 -0.11 18.86
N GLU A 299 16.62 -0.62 19.45
CA GLU A 299 17.16 -0.09 20.70
C GLU A 299 17.75 1.31 20.55
N ALA A 300 18.48 1.56 19.47
CA ALA A 300 18.98 2.89 19.13
C ALA A 300 17.83 3.88 18.95
N PHE A 301 16.80 3.50 18.18
CA PHE A 301 15.59 4.31 17.98
C PHE A 301 14.86 4.64 19.29
N ARG A 302 14.71 3.66 20.18
CA ARG A 302 14.14 3.89 21.52
C ARG A 302 15.03 4.79 22.37
N GLY A 303 16.35 4.70 22.20
CA GLY A 303 17.32 5.58 22.84
C GLY A 303 17.11 7.04 22.45
N SER A 304 17.04 7.35 21.15
CA SER A 304 16.80 8.70 20.66
C SER A 304 15.43 9.26 21.09
N LEU A 305 14.37 8.42 21.08
CA LEU A 305 13.05 8.82 21.57
C LEU A 305 13.04 9.21 23.05
N ARG A 306 13.76 8.46 23.91
CA ARG A 306 13.85 8.81 25.35
C ARG A 306 14.59 10.12 25.56
N THR A 307 15.68 10.34 24.83
CA THR A 307 16.41 11.62 24.86
C THR A 307 15.49 12.76 24.43
N PHE A 308 14.76 12.58 23.32
CA PHE A 308 13.82 13.57 22.82
C PHE A 308 12.72 13.91 23.84
N GLN A 309 12.04 12.91 24.43
CA GLN A 309 11.03 13.13 25.47
C GLN A 309 11.59 13.86 26.70
N SER A 310 12.82 13.56 27.11
CA SER A 310 13.44 14.23 28.26
C SER A 310 13.65 15.72 28.02
N THR A 311 13.98 16.11 26.78
CA THR A 311 14.11 17.51 26.38
C THR A 311 12.75 18.20 26.34
N LEU A 312 11.72 17.56 25.77
CA LEU A 312 10.36 18.12 25.73
C LEU A 312 9.74 18.31 27.12
N SER A 313 10.14 17.49 28.09
CA SER A 313 9.63 17.52 29.47
C SER A 313 10.42 18.47 30.37
N SER A 314 11.50 19.09 29.88
CA SER A 314 12.27 20.06 30.65
C SER A 314 11.41 21.30 30.86
N PRO A 315 11.00 21.63 32.09
CA PRO A 315 10.18 22.81 32.35
C PRO A 315 11.06 24.05 32.19
N ASP A 316 10.93 24.76 31.09
CA ASP A 316 11.41 26.14 31.00
C ASP A 316 10.37 27.09 31.61
N ASP A 317 9.99 26.81 32.86
CA ASP A 317 9.10 27.64 33.67
C ASP A 317 9.90 28.77 34.37
N THR A 318 10.97 29.26 33.75
CA THR A 318 11.79 30.35 34.31
C THR A 318 11.87 31.60 33.45
N SER A 319 11.21 31.63 32.29
CA SER A 319 11.08 32.87 31.50
C SER A 319 9.95 33.75 32.03
N VAL A 320 8.78 33.17 32.33
CA VAL A 320 7.59 33.93 32.77
C VAL A 320 7.73 34.48 34.19
N GLU A 321 8.40 33.77 35.10
CA GLU A 321 8.65 34.28 36.46
C GLU A 321 9.76 35.34 36.55
N ARG A 322 10.71 35.39 35.60
CA ARG A 322 11.75 36.44 35.61
C ARG A 322 11.25 37.77 35.08
N GLU A 323 10.35 37.77 34.09
CA GLU A 323 9.71 39.01 33.62
C GLU A 323 8.78 39.63 34.67
N MET A 324 8.07 38.82 35.47
CA MET A 324 7.24 39.36 36.56
C MET A 324 8.01 39.90 37.76
N ARG A 325 9.27 39.46 37.99
CA ARG A 325 10.13 40.01 39.06
C ARG A 325 10.96 41.22 38.62
N GLY A 326 11.05 41.51 37.32
CA GLY A 326 11.73 42.69 36.77
C GLY A 326 10.88 43.96 36.72
N LEU A 327 9.57 43.85 36.94
CA LEU A 327 8.62 44.98 36.95
C LEU A 327 8.30 45.51 38.35
N SER A 328 8.95 44.96 39.38
CA SER A 328 8.85 45.44 40.75
C SER A 328 10.18 46.02 41.22
N LEU A 329 10.53 47.21 40.74
CA LEU A 329 11.38 48.21 41.40
C LEU A 329 11.19 49.59 40.75
#